data_AF-A0A657B3C2-F1
#
_entry.id   AF-A0A657B3C2-F1
#
_cell.length_a   1.000
_cell.length_b   1.000
_cell.length_c   1.000
_cell.angle_alpha   90.00
_cell.angle_beta   90.00
_cell.angle_gamma   90.00
#
_symmetry.space_group_name_H-M   'P 1'
#
loop_
_entity.id
_entity.type
_entity.pdbx_description
1 polymer ?
#
loop_
_entity_poly.entity_id
_entity_poly.type
_entity_poly.pdbx_seq_one_letter_code
_entity_poly.pdbx_strand_id
1 'polypeptide(L)'
;MVFRLQQEHLMKKIVSAIALLSALNATTSHAESEAQIENCRSISQVAEVIMTARQQDMPLPEVMRLVVDVEAETETDENVKNVVKELVKTAYKAPIGPTEESQKQYIAEFRNQIFLNCYE
;
A
#
# COMPACT_ATOMS: atom_id res chain seq x y z
N MET A 1 -19.69 -15.25 7.65
CA MET A 1 -19.08 -15.82 6.42
C MET A 1 -18.65 -14.73 5.45
N VAL A 2 -19.50 -13.74 5.15
CA VAL A 2 -19.20 -12.61 4.23
C VAL A 2 -17.97 -11.80 4.64
N PHE A 3 -17.83 -11.44 5.92
CA PHE A 3 -16.67 -10.68 6.42
C PHE A 3 -15.32 -11.40 6.18
N ARG A 4 -15.31 -12.74 6.34
CA ARG A 4 -14.10 -13.56 6.15
C ARG A 4 -13.70 -13.65 4.68
N LEU A 5 -14.68 -13.82 3.78
CA LEU A 5 -14.45 -13.83 2.32
C LEU A 5 -13.95 -12.46 1.82
N GLN A 6 -14.48 -11.37 2.38
CA GLN A 6 -14.03 -10.03 2.04
C GLN A 6 -12.57 -9.78 2.47
N GLN A 7 -12.20 -10.25 3.66
CA GLN A 7 -10.80 -10.19 4.11
C GLN A 7 -9.87 -11.08 3.28
N GLU A 8 -10.28 -12.28 2.87
CA GLU A 8 -9.46 -13.13 1.98
C GLU A 8 -9.18 -12.47 0.62
N HIS A 9 -10.17 -11.80 0.04
CA HIS A 9 -9.96 -11.03 -1.19
C HIS A 9 -9.02 -9.84 -0.97
N LEU A 10 -9.12 -9.16 0.18
CA LEU A 10 -8.27 -8.03 0.51
C LEU A 10 -6.82 -8.46 0.77
N MET A 11 -6.61 -9.56 1.49
CA MET A 11 -5.28 -10.14 1.72
C MET A 11 -4.55 -10.44 0.42
N LYS A 12 -5.24 -11.06 -0.55
CA LYS A 12 -4.68 -11.32 -1.89
C LYS A 12 -4.29 -10.04 -2.62
N LYS A 13 -5.07 -8.97 -2.45
CA LYS A 13 -4.75 -7.65 -3.03
C LYS A 13 -3.52 -7.03 -2.38
N ILE A 14 -3.38 -7.12 -1.05
CA ILE A 14 -2.19 -6.62 -0.33
C ILE A 14 -0.93 -7.33 -0.84
N VAL A 15 -0.94 -8.67 -0.87
CA VAL A 15 0.20 -9.48 -1.34
C VAL A 15 0.57 -9.13 -2.79
N SER A 16 -0.42 -9.07 -3.68
CA SER A 16 -0.20 -8.72 -5.09
C SER A 16 0.38 -7.30 -5.26
N ALA A 17 -0.15 -6.33 -4.52
CA ALA A 17 0.30 -4.94 -4.58
C ALA A 17 1.76 -4.79 -4.11
N ILE A 18 2.14 -5.46 -3.02
CA ILE A 18 3.52 -5.42 -2.50
C ILE A 18 4.48 -6.08 -3.49
N ALA A 19 4.11 -7.21 -4.09
CA ALA A 19 4.98 -7.90 -5.06
C ALA A 19 5.30 -7.02 -6.29
N LEU A 20 4.32 -6.26 -6.78
CA LEU A 20 4.47 -5.40 -7.97
C LEU A 20 5.42 -4.21 -7.76
N LEU A 21 5.56 -3.71 -6.53
CA LEU A 21 6.53 -2.65 -6.21
C LEU A 21 8.00 -3.06 -6.43
N SER A 22 8.30 -4.36 -6.41
CA SER A 22 9.69 -4.86 -6.52
C SER A 22 10.31 -4.68 -7.91
N ALA A 23 9.52 -4.39 -8.94
CA ALA A 23 9.96 -4.37 -10.34
C ALA A 23 10.54 -3.01 -10.81
N LEU A 24 10.75 -2.07 -9.90
CA LEU A 24 11.17 -0.69 -10.20
C LEU A 24 12.69 -0.62 -10.44
N ASN A 25 13.14 -1.00 -11.65
CA ASN A 25 14.55 -0.83 -12.06
C ASN A 25 14.77 0.58 -12.66
N ALA A 26 15.71 1.33 -12.09
CA ALA A 26 16.08 2.67 -12.54
C ALA A 26 16.85 2.64 -13.88
N THR A 27 16.20 3.05 -14.97
CA THR A 27 16.88 3.45 -16.21
C THR A 27 17.05 4.96 -16.23
N THR A 28 18.28 5.45 -16.03
CA THR A 28 18.63 6.87 -16.10
C THR A 28 18.78 7.32 -17.56
N SER A 29 18.00 8.31 -18.00
CA SER A 29 18.33 9.31 -19.03
C SER A 29 17.03 9.98 -19.53
N HIS A 30 16.79 11.23 -19.14
CA HIS A 30 15.79 12.17 -19.70
C HIS A 30 14.29 11.77 -19.75
N ALA A 31 13.91 10.56 -19.32
CA ALA A 31 12.54 10.13 -19.02
C ALA A 31 12.23 10.12 -17.50
N GLU A 32 13.08 10.80 -16.70
CA GLU A 32 13.05 10.77 -15.23
C GLU A 32 11.70 11.19 -14.65
N SER A 33 10.97 12.14 -15.26
CA SER A 33 9.67 12.56 -14.73
C SER A 33 8.58 11.51 -14.93
N GLU A 34 8.50 10.86 -16.10
CA GLU A 34 7.48 9.83 -16.37
C GLU A 34 7.73 8.56 -15.56
N ALA A 35 8.99 8.13 -15.48
CA ALA A 35 9.38 7.00 -14.64
C ALA A 35 9.13 7.30 -13.16
N GLN A 36 9.47 8.50 -12.67
CA GLN A 36 9.18 8.92 -11.30
C GLN A 36 7.67 8.96 -11.03
N ILE A 37 6.87 9.51 -11.94
CA ILE A 37 5.40 9.53 -11.82
C ILE A 37 4.85 8.12 -11.73
N GLU A 38 5.33 7.17 -12.54
CA GLU A 38 4.86 5.78 -12.51
C GLU A 38 5.30 5.04 -11.25
N ASN A 39 6.51 5.31 -10.75
CA ASN A 39 6.98 4.79 -9.47
C ASN A 39 6.10 5.28 -8.32
N CYS A 40 5.80 6.59 -8.28
CA CYS A 40 4.93 7.17 -7.26
C CYS A 40 3.48 6.72 -7.39
N ARG A 41 3.01 6.48 -8.62
CA ARG A 41 1.72 5.84 -8.86
C ARG A 41 1.68 4.46 -8.22
N SER A 42 2.70 3.63 -8.44
CA SER A 42 2.78 2.28 -7.85
C SER A 42 2.79 2.32 -6.32
N ILE A 43 3.57 3.21 -5.71
CA ILE A 43 3.62 3.39 -4.25
C ILE A 43 2.26 3.85 -3.70
N SER A 44 1.62 4.82 -4.36
CA SER A 44 0.31 5.32 -3.93
C SER A 44 -0.80 4.26 -4.07
N GLN A 45 -0.73 3.38 -5.07
CA GLN A 45 -1.67 2.26 -5.21
C GLN A 45 -1.53 1.25 -4.06
N VAL A 46 -0.31 0.98 -3.61
CA VAL A 46 -0.08 0.12 -2.44
C VAL A 46 -0.60 0.78 -1.17
N ALA A 47 -0.38 2.09 -1.02
CA ALA A 47 -0.95 2.88 0.05
C ALA A 47 -2.50 2.83 0.06
N GLU A 48 -3.14 2.89 -1.11
CA GLU A 48 -4.60 2.75 -1.25
C GLU A 48 -5.09 1.39 -0.71
N VAL A 49 -4.41 0.30 -1.07
CA VAL A 49 -4.78 -1.05 -0.62
C VAL A 49 -4.60 -1.19 0.90
N ILE A 50 -3.49 -0.68 1.44
CA ILE A 50 -3.21 -0.69 2.88
C ILE A 50 -4.25 0.13 3.65
N MET A 51 -4.58 1.33 3.18
CA MET A 51 -5.61 2.15 3.83
C MET A 51 -6.98 1.52 3.71
N THR A 52 -7.28 0.84 2.60
CA THR A 52 -8.50 0.04 2.48
C THR A 52 -8.57 -1.03 3.56
N ALA A 53 -7.47 -1.74 3.83
CA ALA A 53 -7.39 -2.72 4.91
C ALA A 53 -7.63 -2.08 6.28
N ARG A 54 -7.05 -0.91 6.52
CA ARG A 54 -7.31 -0.15 7.74
C ARG A 54 -8.79 0.23 7.88
N GLN A 55 -9.40 0.80 6.84
CA GLN A 55 -10.80 1.25 6.86
C GLN A 55 -11.80 0.09 6.97
N GLN A 56 -11.39 -1.13 6.65
CA GLN A 56 -12.17 -2.36 6.84
C GLN A 56 -11.91 -3.06 8.18
N ASP A 57 -11.23 -2.40 9.11
CA ASP A 57 -10.89 -2.92 10.44
C ASP A 57 -10.06 -4.21 10.41
N MET A 58 -9.21 -4.39 9.38
CA MET A 58 -8.26 -5.49 9.39
C MET A 58 -7.24 -5.27 10.51
N PRO A 59 -6.96 -6.26 11.38
CA PRO A 59 -6.00 -6.09 12.46
C PRO A 59 -4.59 -5.78 11.95
N LEU A 60 -3.91 -4.82 12.59
CA LEU A 60 -2.52 -4.46 12.27
C LEU A 60 -1.57 -5.67 12.24
N PRO A 61 -1.61 -6.61 13.22
CA PRO A 61 -0.72 -7.77 13.19
C PRO A 61 -0.92 -8.65 11.96
N GLU A 62 -2.16 -8.73 11.43
CA GLU A 62 -2.47 -9.52 10.24
C GLU A 62 -1.87 -8.87 8.99
N VAL A 63 -2.03 -7.55 8.83
CA VAL A 63 -1.40 -6.82 7.72
C VAL A 63 0.13 -6.86 7.81
N MET A 64 0.70 -6.67 8.99
CA MET A 64 2.16 -6.75 9.18
C MET A 64 2.71 -8.15 8.86
N ARG A 65 1.96 -9.22 9.18
CA ARG A 65 2.33 -10.57 8.79
C ARG A 65 2.36 -10.73 7.27
N LEU A 66 1.38 -10.19 6.53
CA LEU A 66 1.40 -10.24 5.07
C LEU A 66 2.62 -9.54 4.48
N VAL A 67 3.06 -8.42 5.06
CA VAL A 67 4.29 -7.77 4.65
C VAL A 67 5.47 -8.72 4.83
N VAL A 68 5.65 -9.30 6.02
CA VAL A 68 6.73 -10.26 6.31
C VAL A 68 6.68 -11.51 5.44
N ASP A 69 5.49 -12.05 5.16
CA ASP A 69 5.32 -13.24 4.34
C ASP A 69 5.74 -12.95 2.88
N VAL A 70 5.37 -11.79 2.34
CA VAL A 70 5.86 -11.35 1.02
C VAL A 70 7.39 -11.22 1.05
N GLU A 71 7.96 -10.64 2.11
CA GLU A 71 9.43 -10.50 2.25
C GLU A 71 10.19 -11.83 2.19
N ALA A 72 9.56 -12.93 2.64
CA ALA A 72 10.15 -14.26 2.64
C ALA A 72 9.97 -14.98 1.30
N GLU A 73 8.93 -14.65 0.55
CA GLU A 73 8.60 -15.29 -0.74
C GLU A 73 9.23 -14.57 -1.94
N THR A 74 9.65 -13.31 -1.79
CA THR A 74 10.21 -12.51 -2.87
C THR A 74 11.59 -11.94 -2.49
N GLU A 75 12.52 -11.90 -3.46
CA GLU A 75 13.78 -11.14 -3.35
C GLU A 75 13.54 -9.62 -3.42
N THR A 76 12.51 -9.13 -2.72
CA THR A 76 12.17 -7.71 -2.70
C THR A 76 13.26 -6.92 -1.98
N ASP A 77 13.63 -5.77 -2.56
CA ASP A 77 14.59 -4.81 -2.02
C ASP A 77 14.19 -4.35 -0.60
N GLU A 78 15.16 -4.31 0.33
CA GLU A 78 14.94 -3.84 1.70
C GLU A 78 14.34 -2.43 1.79
N ASN A 79 14.63 -1.56 0.83
CA ASN A 79 14.04 -0.23 0.75
C ASN A 79 12.54 -0.29 0.49
N VAL A 80 12.09 -1.15 -0.44
CA VAL A 80 10.66 -1.37 -0.71
C VAL A 80 9.96 -1.91 0.54
N LYS A 81 10.62 -2.84 1.25
CA LYS A 81 10.13 -3.41 2.52
C LYS A 81 9.90 -2.33 3.58
N ASN A 82 10.88 -1.45 3.76
CA ASN A 82 10.80 -0.36 4.73
C ASN A 82 9.71 0.65 4.35
N VAL A 83 9.58 0.99 3.07
CA VAL A 83 8.51 1.86 2.57
C VAL A 83 7.14 1.26 2.91
N VAL A 84 6.91 -0.01 2.60
CA VAL A 84 5.62 -0.68 2.87
C VAL A 84 5.32 -0.71 4.37
N LYS A 85 6.31 -1.02 5.23
CA LYS A 85 6.14 -1.01 6.69
C LYS A 85 5.75 0.38 7.21
N GLU A 86 6.35 1.44 6.70
CA GLU A 86 6.00 2.82 7.09
C GLU A 86 4.62 3.24 6.58
N LEU A 87 4.21 2.80 5.39
CA LEU A 87 2.85 3.00 4.88
C LEU A 87 1.82 2.33 5.80
N VAL A 88 2.06 1.08 6.22
CA VAL A 88 1.19 0.37 7.17
C VAL A 88 1.10 1.13 8.49
N LYS A 89 2.23 1.47 9.11
CA LYS A 89 2.22 2.22 10.39
C LYS A 89 1.48 3.54 10.27
N THR A 90 1.65 4.26 9.15
CA THR A 90 1.01 5.56 8.93
C THR A 90 -0.49 5.41 8.72
N ALA A 91 -0.91 4.46 7.89
CA ALA A 91 -2.34 4.18 7.66
C ALA A 91 -3.05 3.81 8.97
N TYR A 92 -2.42 2.99 9.81
CA TYR A 92 -3.03 2.52 11.07
C TYR A 92 -3.08 3.57 12.19
N LYS A 93 -2.44 4.73 12.03
CA LYS A 93 -2.67 5.89 12.89
C LYS A 93 -3.98 6.62 12.55
N ALA A 94 -4.51 6.43 11.34
CA ALA A 94 -5.78 7.02 10.96
C ALA A 94 -6.97 6.30 11.63
N PRO A 95 -8.03 7.04 12.00
CA PRO A 95 -9.27 6.44 12.47
C PRO A 95 -9.98 5.68 11.34
N ILE A 96 -10.89 4.79 11.71
CA ILE A 96 -11.82 4.15 10.78
C ILE A 96 -13.00 5.11 10.58
N GLY A 97 -13.30 5.42 9.32
CA GLY A 97 -14.42 6.26 8.94
C GLY A 97 -15.76 5.65 9.41
N PRO A 98 -16.65 6.45 10.03
CA PRO A 98 -17.93 5.95 10.54
C PRO A 98 -18.93 5.57 9.45
N THR A 99 -18.70 6.01 8.21
CA THR A 99 -19.55 5.71 7.04
C THR A 99 -18.69 5.24 5.86
N GLU A 100 -19.28 4.51 4.92
CA GLU A 100 -18.58 4.10 3.69
C GLU A 100 -18.02 5.29 2.89
N GLU A 101 -18.74 6.42 2.87
CA GLU A 101 -18.30 7.63 2.21
C GLU A 101 -17.04 8.20 2.88
N SER A 102 -17.05 8.30 4.21
CA SER A 102 -15.87 8.76 4.96
C SER A 102 -14.67 7.81 4.81
N GLN A 103 -14.90 6.50 4.74
CA GLN A 103 -13.85 5.51 4.48
C GLN A 103 -13.22 5.73 3.09
N LYS A 104 -14.04 5.94 2.06
CA LYS A 104 -13.56 6.27 0.71
C LYS A 104 -12.77 7.57 0.69
N GLN A 105 -13.19 8.57 1.46
CA GLN A 105 -12.47 9.82 1.59
C GLN A 105 -11.09 9.61 2.25
N TYR A 106 -11.00 8.89 3.37
CA TYR A 106 -9.72 8.55 4.00
C TYR A 106 -8.78 7.81 3.05
N ILE A 107 -9.31 6.86 2.26
CA ILE A 107 -8.54 6.11 1.26
C ILE A 107 -8.00 7.05 0.18
N ALA A 108 -8.85 7.92 -0.38
CA ALA A 108 -8.45 8.84 -1.45
C ALA A 108 -7.43 9.89 -0.97
N GLU A 109 -7.67 10.49 0.20
CA GLU A 109 -6.77 11.48 0.80
C GLU A 109 -5.40 10.86 1.08
N PHE A 110 -5.38 9.67 1.70
CA PHE A 110 -4.13 8.97 1.99
C PHE A 110 -3.34 8.64 0.73
N ARG A 111 -3.99 8.07 -0.30
CA ARG A 111 -3.34 7.80 -1.59
C ARG A 111 -2.72 9.05 -2.19
N ASN A 112 -3.49 10.13 -2.24
CA ASN A 112 -3.03 11.38 -2.84
C ASN A 112 -1.86 11.98 -2.05
N GLN A 113 -1.91 11.94 -0.72
CA GLN A 113 -0.82 12.38 0.14
C GLN A 113 0.46 11.58 -0.10
N ILE A 114 0.36 10.25 -0.23
CA ILE A 114 1.52 9.40 -0.52
C ILE A 114 2.09 9.67 -1.91
N PHE A 115 1.22 9.89 -2.91
CA PHE A 115 1.69 10.26 -4.25
C PHE A 115 2.46 11.60 -4.22
N LEU A 116 1.91 12.62 -3.58
CA LEU A 116 2.56 13.93 -3.46
C LEU A 116 3.91 13.83 -2.74
N ASN A 117 3.95 13.14 -1.59
CA ASN A 117 5.20 12.95 -0.83
C ASN A 117 6.27 12.15 -1.59
N CYS A 118 5.89 11.34 -2.57
CA CYS A 118 6.83 10.61 -3.42
C CYS A 118 7.33 11.46 -4.60
N TYR A 119 6.45 12.31 -5.12
CA TYR A 119 6.72 13.12 -6.30
C TYR A 119 7.55 14.38 -5.98
N GLU A 120 7.30 14.98 -4.82
CA GLU A 120 8.05 16.14 -4.28
C GLU A 120 9.43 15.76 -3.75
#